data_AF-A0A7C2JPW8-F1
#
_entry.id   AF-A0A7C2JPW8-F1
#
_cell.length_a   1.000
_cell.length_b   1.000
_cell.length_c   1.000
_cell.angle_alpha   90.00
_cell.angle_beta   90.00
_cell.angle_gamma   90.00
#
_symmetry.space_group_name_H-M   'P 1'
#
loop_
_entity.id
_entity.type
_entity.pdbx_description
1 polymer ?
#
loop_
_entity_poly.entity_id
_entity_poly.type
_entity_poly.pdbx_seq_one_letter_code
_entity_poly.pdbx_strand_id
1 'polypeptide(L)'
;MGRSLLLWVIVGVIGLTAFLRLYPSAFPEASIDFRIRPQEALQRGAQALQQLGAPDLSRGYIAAVDFHWSETAKRYLEKTMGLEAANEVMREIALWHYDCRWVRTGDRHIYEAGIATDGRVIWADIRLLEEATGAKLSERQARIIAEKFLQERLQVDLTQWRFISATQNKLPYRLDYTFVYEHRQKRFPLAQKTRQPFGFGCG
;
A
#
# COMPACT_ATOMS: atom_id res chain seq x y z
N MET A 1 -45.27 -33.21 12.71
CA MET A 1 -44.80 -32.12 11.82
C MET A 1 -43.92 -31.07 12.51
N GLY A 2 -44.12 -30.69 13.79
CA GLY A 2 -43.32 -29.63 14.43
C GLY A 2 -41.86 -29.97 14.80
N ARG A 3 -41.55 -31.22 15.15
CA ARG A 3 -40.20 -31.62 15.62
C ARG A 3 -39.14 -31.62 14.51
N SER A 4 -39.50 -32.05 13.31
CA SER A 4 -38.61 -32.00 12.14
C SER A 4 -38.34 -30.56 11.71
N LEU A 5 -39.35 -29.69 11.78
CA LEU A 5 -39.21 -28.27 11.45
C LEU A 5 -38.25 -27.56 12.44
N LEU A 6 -38.38 -27.84 13.74
CA LEU A 6 -37.47 -27.35 14.78
C LEU A 6 -36.02 -27.77 14.56
N LEU A 7 -35.78 -29.03 14.14
CA LEU A 7 -34.43 -29.52 13.84
C LEU A 7 -33.82 -28.78 12.64
N TRP A 8 -34.59 -28.54 11.58
CA TRP A 8 -34.11 -27.76 10.42
C TRP A 8 -33.81 -26.30 10.79
N VAL A 9 -34.62 -25.69 11.66
CA VAL A 9 -34.34 -24.33 12.17
C VAL A 9 -33.04 -24.31 12.98
N ILE A 10 -32.83 -25.28 13.88
CA ILE A 10 -31.59 -25.37 14.67
C ILE A 10 -30.37 -25.53 13.76
N VAL A 11 -30.43 -26.43 12.76
CA VAL A 11 -29.34 -26.60 11.78
C VAL A 11 -29.10 -25.31 10.99
N GLY A 12 -30.17 -24.61 10.58
CA GLY A 12 -30.08 -23.32 9.90
C GLY A 12 -29.39 -22.25 10.75
N VAL A 13 -29.74 -22.15 12.04
CA VAL A 13 -29.12 -21.20 12.97
C VAL A 13 -27.65 -21.54 13.21
N ILE A 14 -27.30 -22.82 13.36
CA ILE A 14 -25.89 -23.26 13.49
C ILE A 14 -25.11 -22.91 12.22
N GLY A 15 -25.66 -23.22 11.04
CA GLY A 15 -25.04 -22.89 9.75
C GLY A 15 -24.83 -21.39 9.57
N LEU A 16 -25.84 -20.57 9.86
CA LEU A 16 -25.73 -19.11 9.81
C LEU A 16 -24.70 -18.58 10.81
N THR A 17 -24.68 -19.11 12.03
CA THR A 17 -23.71 -18.70 13.06
C THR A 17 -22.28 -19.06 12.65
N ALA A 18 -22.06 -20.27 12.13
CA ALA A 18 -20.76 -20.69 11.61
C ALA A 18 -20.34 -19.83 10.42
N PHE A 19 -21.25 -19.53 9.49
CA PHE A 19 -21.00 -18.64 8.36
C PHE A 19 -20.58 -17.25 8.85
N LEU A 20 -21.38 -16.59 9.70
CA LEU A 20 -21.06 -15.25 10.19
C LEU A 20 -19.74 -15.18 10.98
N ARG A 21 -19.35 -16.26 11.67
CA ARG A 21 -18.08 -16.35 12.41
C ARG A 21 -16.87 -16.61 11.51
N LEU A 22 -16.99 -17.49 10.53
CA LEU A 22 -15.87 -17.96 9.70
C LEU A 22 -15.67 -17.13 8.44
N TYR A 23 -16.72 -16.45 7.96
CA TYR A 23 -16.70 -15.68 6.71
C TYR A 23 -15.63 -14.57 6.69
N PRO A 24 -15.43 -13.76 7.75
CA PRO A 24 -14.36 -12.75 7.76
C PRO A 24 -12.95 -13.34 7.73
N SER A 25 -12.77 -14.55 8.26
CA SER A 25 -11.49 -15.26 8.23
C SER A 25 -11.23 -15.94 6.87
N ALA A 26 -12.30 -16.34 6.17
CA ALA A 26 -12.25 -17.08 4.90
C ALA A 26 -12.27 -16.19 3.65
N PHE A 27 -12.68 -14.93 3.75
CA PHE A 27 -12.79 -14.00 2.62
C PHE A 27 -12.21 -12.62 2.97
N PRO A 28 -10.91 -12.42 2.71
CA PRO A 28 -10.22 -11.14 2.94
C PRO A 28 -10.91 -9.96 2.28
N GLU A 29 -11.41 -10.13 1.05
CA GLU A 29 -12.03 -9.09 0.24
C GLU A 29 -13.34 -8.60 0.85
N ALA A 30 -14.07 -9.48 1.54
CA ALA A 30 -15.30 -9.12 2.25
C ALA A 30 -15.02 -8.44 3.60
N SER A 31 -13.77 -8.46 4.07
CA SER A 31 -13.32 -7.84 5.32
C SER A 31 -12.63 -6.48 5.10
N ILE A 32 -12.60 -5.97 3.87
CA ILE A 32 -12.05 -4.64 3.59
C ILE A 32 -12.91 -3.60 4.30
N ASP A 33 -12.31 -2.94 5.28
CA ASP A 33 -12.95 -1.86 6.04
C ASP A 33 -12.75 -0.53 5.27
N PHE A 34 -13.80 -0.12 4.56
CA PHE A 34 -13.86 1.15 3.85
C PHE A 34 -14.27 2.27 4.80
N ARG A 35 -13.29 2.88 5.48
CA ARG A 35 -13.53 3.98 6.42
C ARG A 35 -13.69 5.33 5.73
N ILE A 36 -13.10 5.48 4.55
CA ILE A 36 -13.18 6.70 3.76
C ILE A 36 -13.94 6.45 2.46
N ARG A 37 -14.48 7.54 1.89
CA ARG A 37 -15.09 7.53 0.56
C ARG A 37 -14.06 7.96 -0.51
N PRO A 38 -14.26 7.61 -1.79
CA PRO A 38 -13.35 8.04 -2.87
C PRO A 38 -13.12 9.55 -2.93
N GLN A 39 -14.14 10.36 -2.64
CA GLN A 39 -14.00 11.82 -2.60
C GLN A 39 -13.07 12.30 -1.46
N GLU A 40 -13.08 11.61 -0.32
CA GLU A 40 -12.17 11.90 0.78
C GLU A 40 -10.73 11.46 0.44
N ALA A 41 -10.58 10.34 -0.28
CA ALA A 41 -9.28 9.93 -0.82
C ALA A 41 -8.68 11.02 -1.74
N LEU A 42 -9.47 11.58 -2.64
CA LEU A 42 -9.04 12.73 -3.46
C LEU A 42 -8.60 13.92 -2.61
N GLN A 43 -9.38 14.29 -1.58
CA GLN A 43 -9.02 15.41 -0.71
C GLN A 43 -7.68 15.17 0.02
N ARG A 44 -7.50 13.98 0.61
CA ARG A 44 -6.28 13.61 1.33
C ARG A 44 -5.07 13.52 0.39
N GLY A 45 -5.25 12.95 -0.80
CA GLY A 45 -4.19 12.87 -1.81
C GLY A 45 -3.75 14.24 -2.31
N ALA A 46 -4.70 15.14 -2.61
CA ALA A 46 -4.39 16.52 -3.00
C ALA A 46 -3.63 17.27 -1.89
N GLN A 47 -4.03 17.08 -0.62
CA GLN A 47 -3.31 17.66 0.53
C GLN A 47 -1.88 17.12 0.65
N ALA A 48 -1.68 15.81 0.47
CA ALA A 48 -0.35 15.21 0.50
C ALA A 48 0.56 15.77 -0.61
N LEU A 49 0.02 15.87 -1.83
CA LEU A 49 0.73 16.45 -2.97
C LEU A 49 1.06 17.93 -2.75
N GLN A 50 0.16 18.70 -2.13
CA GLN A 50 0.42 20.10 -1.80
C GLN A 50 1.59 20.25 -0.80
N GLN A 51 1.74 19.33 0.16
CA GLN A 51 2.89 19.30 1.07
C GLN A 51 4.21 19.02 0.35
N LEU A 52 4.15 18.35 -0.81
CA LEU A 52 5.28 18.12 -1.73
C LEU A 52 5.52 19.29 -2.71
N GLY A 53 4.71 20.33 -2.66
CA GLY A 53 4.84 21.52 -3.52
C GLY A 53 3.98 21.51 -4.78
N ALA A 54 2.99 20.62 -4.88
CA ALA A 54 1.98 20.70 -5.93
C ALA A 54 1.16 22.01 -5.83
N PRO A 55 0.67 22.56 -6.95
CA PRO A 55 -0.26 23.69 -6.94
C PRO A 55 -1.61 23.29 -6.35
N ASP A 56 -2.51 24.27 -6.20
CA ASP A 56 -3.91 23.99 -5.82
C ASP A 56 -4.61 23.17 -6.93
N LEU A 57 -4.73 21.86 -6.70
CA LEU A 57 -5.33 20.90 -7.63
C LEU A 57 -6.87 21.02 -7.70
N SER A 58 -7.50 21.87 -6.89
CA SER A 58 -8.96 22.08 -6.98
C SER A 58 -9.39 22.93 -8.18
N ARG A 59 -8.44 23.61 -8.85
CA ARG A 59 -8.72 24.56 -9.92
C ARG A 59 -8.06 24.16 -11.23
N GLY A 60 -8.88 23.84 -12.23
CA GLY A 60 -8.43 23.55 -13.59
C GLY A 60 -7.78 22.18 -13.78
N TYR A 61 -7.81 21.32 -12.77
CA TYR A 61 -7.43 19.91 -12.87
C TYR A 61 -8.67 19.02 -12.89
N ILE A 62 -8.58 17.94 -13.66
CA ILE A 62 -9.54 16.84 -13.68
C ILE A 62 -8.99 15.77 -12.75
N ALA A 63 -9.80 15.40 -11.75
CA ALA A 63 -9.48 14.36 -10.79
C ALA A 63 -10.11 13.02 -11.22
N ALA A 64 -9.34 11.94 -11.09
CA ALA A 64 -9.82 10.57 -11.24
C ALA A 64 -9.44 9.78 -9.98
N VAL A 65 -10.30 8.85 -9.58
CA VAL A 65 -10.05 7.93 -8.49
C VAL A 65 -10.50 6.53 -8.89
N ASP A 66 -9.62 5.56 -8.72
CA ASP A 66 -9.90 4.14 -8.90
C ASP A 66 -9.47 3.34 -7.68
N PHE A 67 -9.98 2.12 -7.57
CA PHE A 67 -9.65 1.23 -6.47
C PHE A 67 -8.68 0.17 -6.97
N HIS A 68 -7.51 0.11 -6.36
CA HIS A 68 -6.36 -0.67 -6.80
C HIS A 68 -6.00 -1.77 -5.79
N TRP A 69 -5.55 -2.91 -6.31
CA TRP A 69 -4.90 -3.96 -5.54
C TRP A 69 -4.05 -4.87 -6.45
N SER A 70 -3.05 -5.54 -5.86
CA SER A 70 -2.23 -6.51 -6.57
C SER A 70 -2.71 -7.95 -6.32
N GLU A 71 -3.30 -8.56 -7.35
CA GLU A 71 -3.73 -9.97 -7.28
C GLU A 71 -2.58 -10.95 -7.10
N THR A 72 -1.43 -10.65 -7.69
CA THR A 72 -0.24 -11.48 -7.55
C THR A 72 0.27 -11.46 -6.11
N ALA A 73 0.34 -10.28 -5.49
CA ALA A 73 0.77 -10.15 -4.09
C ALA A 73 -0.22 -10.83 -3.15
N LYS A 74 -1.54 -10.63 -3.35
CA LYS A 74 -2.59 -11.32 -2.60
C LYS A 74 -2.40 -12.83 -2.60
N ARG A 75 -2.38 -13.43 -3.79
CA ARG A 75 -2.24 -14.89 -3.93
C ARG A 75 -0.93 -15.40 -3.35
N TYR A 76 0.16 -14.63 -3.48
CA TYR A 76 1.44 -14.99 -2.90
C TYR A 76 1.38 -15.02 -1.37
N LEU A 77 0.80 -13.99 -0.73
CA LEU A 77 0.65 -13.92 0.72
C LEU A 77 -0.26 -15.04 1.24
N GLU A 78 -1.43 -15.24 0.63
CA GLU A 78 -2.37 -16.30 1.00
C GLU A 78 -1.71 -17.69 0.94
N LYS A 79 -0.98 -17.97 -0.14
CA LYS A 79 -0.27 -19.24 -0.32
C LYS A 79 0.87 -19.45 0.67
N THR A 80 1.59 -18.39 1.03
CA THR A 80 2.82 -18.53 1.82
C THR A 80 2.57 -18.47 3.32
N MET A 81 1.55 -17.75 3.75
CA MET A 81 1.30 -17.40 5.16
C MET A 81 0.02 -18.01 5.72
N GLY A 82 -0.84 -18.55 4.84
CA GLY A 82 -2.23 -18.83 5.20
C GLY A 82 -3.07 -17.56 5.26
N LEU A 83 -4.38 -17.73 5.27
CA LEU A 83 -5.33 -16.65 5.02
C LEU A 83 -5.35 -15.60 6.14
N GLU A 84 -5.35 -16.03 7.40
CA GLU A 84 -5.43 -15.13 8.55
C GLU A 84 -4.20 -14.20 8.65
N ALA A 85 -2.99 -14.77 8.60
CA ALA A 85 -1.75 -14.00 8.63
C ALA A 85 -1.60 -13.12 7.36
N ALA A 86 -2.02 -13.61 6.19
CA ALA A 86 -2.05 -12.79 4.98
C ALA A 86 -2.95 -11.56 5.16
N ASN A 87 -4.12 -11.70 5.80
CA ASN A 87 -5.07 -10.60 5.99
C ASN A 87 -4.51 -9.47 6.85
N GLU A 88 -3.75 -9.81 7.88
CA GLU A 88 -3.07 -8.80 8.72
C GLU A 88 -2.02 -8.04 7.91
N VAL A 89 -1.19 -8.76 7.16
CA VAL A 89 -0.15 -8.16 6.30
C VAL A 89 -0.77 -7.29 5.21
N MET A 90 -1.81 -7.77 4.54
CA MET A 90 -2.50 -7.03 3.47
C MET A 90 -3.12 -5.73 4.00
N ARG A 91 -3.63 -5.71 5.24
CA ARG A 91 -4.07 -4.48 5.91
C ARG A 91 -2.90 -3.55 6.24
N GLU A 92 -1.80 -4.09 6.75
CA GLU A 92 -0.61 -3.31 7.10
C GLU A 92 -0.02 -2.58 5.89
N ILE A 93 0.22 -3.31 4.79
CA ILE A 93 0.79 -2.77 3.55
C ILE A 93 -0.24 -2.01 2.70
N ALA A 94 -1.49 -1.91 3.16
CA ALA A 94 -2.62 -1.34 2.44
C ALA A 94 -2.70 -1.89 1.00
N LEU A 95 -2.72 -3.22 0.86
CA LEU A 95 -2.76 -3.89 -0.44
C LEU A 95 -3.92 -3.36 -1.30
N TRP A 96 -5.06 -3.10 -0.67
CA TRP A 96 -6.20 -2.42 -1.25
C TRP A 96 -6.16 -0.93 -0.90
N HIS A 97 -6.22 -0.08 -1.92
CA HIS A 97 -6.15 1.36 -1.76
C HIS A 97 -6.83 2.09 -2.92
N TYR A 98 -7.07 3.38 -2.72
CA TYR A 98 -7.53 4.29 -3.75
C TYR A 98 -6.32 4.90 -4.46
N ASP A 99 -6.25 4.73 -5.76
CA ASP A 99 -5.33 5.46 -6.62
C ASP A 99 -6.03 6.74 -7.09
N CYS A 100 -5.40 7.87 -6.80
CA CYS A 100 -5.91 9.19 -7.13
C CYS A 100 -4.97 9.85 -8.13
N ARG A 101 -5.54 10.44 -9.18
CA ARG A 101 -4.78 11.10 -10.24
C ARG A 101 -5.39 12.45 -10.59
N TRP A 102 -4.55 13.47 -10.76
CA TRP A 102 -4.92 14.79 -11.26
C TRP A 102 -4.14 15.13 -12.52
N VAL A 103 -4.87 15.52 -13.55
CA VAL A 103 -4.33 15.94 -14.84
C VAL A 103 -5.00 17.22 -15.30
N ARG A 104 -4.32 18.02 -16.12
CA ARG A 104 -4.89 19.22 -16.72
C ARG A 104 -4.53 19.26 -18.19
N THR A 105 -5.50 19.60 -19.04
CA THR A 105 -5.26 19.71 -20.48
C THR A 105 -4.17 20.73 -20.79
N GLY A 106 -3.17 20.34 -21.57
CA GLY A 106 -2.01 21.18 -21.90
C GLY A 106 -0.93 21.22 -20.82
N ASP A 107 -1.20 20.68 -19.63
CA ASP A 107 -0.21 20.43 -18.60
C ASP A 107 0.31 19.00 -18.72
N ARG A 108 1.63 18.84 -18.82
CA ARG A 108 2.27 17.52 -18.89
C ARG A 108 2.61 16.96 -17.50
N HIS A 109 2.38 17.73 -16.43
CA HIS A 109 2.52 17.20 -15.07
C HIS A 109 1.39 16.23 -14.75
N ILE A 110 1.76 15.10 -14.15
CA ILE A 110 0.81 14.15 -13.59
C ILE A 110 1.04 14.11 -12.09
N TYR A 111 -0.02 14.36 -11.34
CA TYR A 111 0.00 14.25 -9.88
C TYR A 111 -0.75 13.00 -9.48
N GLU A 112 -0.12 12.16 -8.69
CA GLU A 112 -0.66 10.85 -8.33
C GLU A 112 -0.49 10.61 -6.83
N ALA A 113 -1.47 10.01 -6.18
CA ALA A 113 -1.38 9.63 -4.77
C ALA A 113 -2.18 8.36 -4.49
N GLY A 114 -1.62 7.49 -3.65
CA GLY A 114 -2.28 6.28 -3.16
C GLY A 114 -2.77 6.46 -1.73
N ILE A 115 -4.04 6.19 -1.47
CA ILE A 115 -4.69 6.37 -0.16
C ILE A 115 -5.29 5.05 0.31
N ALA A 116 -4.87 4.58 1.48
CA ALA A 116 -5.43 3.39 2.10
C ALA A 116 -6.92 3.58 2.43
N THR A 117 -7.67 2.48 2.56
CA THR A 117 -9.10 2.52 2.90
C THR A 117 -9.40 3.12 4.28
N ASP A 118 -8.37 3.27 5.13
CA ASP A 118 -8.41 3.92 6.44
C ASP A 118 -8.04 5.41 6.41
N GLY A 119 -7.67 5.97 5.25
CA GLY A 119 -7.29 7.38 5.10
C GLY A 119 -5.80 7.68 5.26
N ARG A 120 -4.94 6.68 5.47
CA ARG A 120 -3.48 6.90 5.43
C ARG A 120 -3.00 7.13 4.00
N VAL A 121 -2.07 8.07 3.83
CA VAL A 121 -1.35 8.27 2.57
C VAL A 121 -0.27 7.19 2.46
N ILE A 122 -0.30 6.41 1.38
CA ILE A 122 0.64 5.30 1.14
C ILE A 122 1.82 5.80 0.30
N TRP A 123 1.52 6.59 -0.72
CA TRP A 123 2.51 7.18 -1.62
C TRP A 123 1.93 8.45 -2.28
N ALA A 124 2.82 9.34 -2.73
CA ALA A 124 2.47 10.50 -3.54
C ALA A 124 3.61 10.79 -4.52
N ASP A 125 3.28 11.11 -5.76
CA ASP A 125 4.21 11.34 -6.85
C ASP A 125 3.83 12.58 -7.66
N ILE A 126 4.83 13.38 -8.02
CA ILE A 126 4.73 14.52 -8.91
C ILE A 126 5.61 14.24 -10.12
N ARG A 127 4.99 13.82 -11.22
CA ARG A 127 5.71 13.56 -12.47
C ARG A 127 6.00 14.87 -13.18
N LEU A 128 7.29 15.21 -13.25
CA LEU A 128 7.79 16.36 -13.99
C LEU A 128 8.02 16.00 -15.47
N LEU A 129 7.94 17.01 -16.34
CA LEU A 129 8.36 16.89 -17.74
C LEU A 129 9.83 16.49 -17.83
N GLU A 130 10.24 15.69 -18.82
CA GLU A 130 11.65 15.29 -18.99
C GLU A 130 12.57 16.50 -19.21
N GLU A 131 12.06 17.55 -19.85
CA GLU A 131 12.79 18.77 -20.16
C GLU A 131 12.84 19.77 -18.99
N ALA A 132 12.19 19.45 -17.86
CA ALA A 132 12.26 20.33 -16.69
C ALA A 132 13.70 20.42 -16.18
N THR A 133 14.13 21.66 -15.91
CA THR A 133 15.48 21.96 -15.43
C THR A 133 15.68 21.43 -14.02
N GLY A 134 16.91 21.00 -13.71
CA GLY A 134 17.23 20.50 -12.39
C GLY A 134 18.74 20.42 -12.16
N ALA A 135 19.11 20.20 -10.91
CA ALA A 135 20.50 20.05 -10.54
C ALA A 135 21.08 18.74 -11.10
N LYS A 136 22.39 18.74 -11.38
CA LYS A 136 23.16 17.54 -11.75
C LYS A 136 24.06 17.17 -10.57
N LEU A 137 23.43 16.69 -9.50
CA LEU A 137 24.11 16.36 -8.25
C LEU A 137 24.80 14.99 -8.35
N SER A 138 25.83 14.79 -7.53
CA SER A 138 26.33 13.43 -7.29
C SER A 138 25.28 12.60 -6.54
N GLU A 139 25.35 11.27 -6.69
CA GLU A 139 24.46 10.34 -5.99
C GLU A 139 24.46 10.58 -4.47
N ARG A 140 25.64 10.81 -3.87
CA ARG A 140 25.78 11.08 -2.44
C ARG A 140 25.03 12.35 -2.02
N GLN A 141 25.14 13.42 -2.81
CA GLN A 141 24.44 14.68 -2.52
C GLN A 141 22.93 14.51 -2.66
N ALA A 142 22.48 13.85 -3.73
CA ALA A 142 21.06 13.56 -3.94
C ALA A 142 20.48 12.68 -2.81
N ARG A 143 21.23 11.69 -2.34
CA ARG A 143 20.81 10.81 -1.24
C ARG A 143 20.67 11.57 0.08
N ILE A 144 21.61 12.45 0.41
CA ILE A 144 21.52 13.30 1.61
C ILE A 144 20.24 14.16 1.59
N ILE A 145 19.89 14.72 0.43
CA ILE A 145 18.66 15.49 0.26
C ILE A 145 17.42 14.61 0.47
N ALA A 146 17.41 13.41 -0.13
CA ALA A 146 16.31 12.46 0.01
C ALA A 146 16.14 12.00 1.46
N GLU A 147 17.21 11.59 2.13
CA GLU A 147 17.20 11.15 3.54
C GLU A 147 16.75 12.28 4.48
N LYS A 148 17.21 13.51 4.23
CA LYS A 148 16.75 14.69 4.97
C LYS A 148 15.26 14.92 4.81
N PHE A 149 14.74 14.79 3.58
CA PHE A 149 13.31 14.90 3.31
C PHE A 149 12.51 13.80 4.06
N LEU A 150 12.98 12.55 4.03
CA LEU A 150 12.35 11.45 4.76
C LEU A 150 12.29 11.71 6.27
N GLN A 151 13.36 12.20 6.87
CA GLN A 151 13.43 12.45 8.32
C GLN A 151 12.64 13.70 8.73
N GLU A 152 12.80 14.81 8.01
CA GLU A 152 12.25 16.10 8.45
C GLU A 152 10.81 16.31 8.02
N ARG A 153 10.41 15.81 6.84
CA ARG A 153 9.08 16.05 6.27
C ARG A 153 8.14 14.87 6.51
N LEU A 154 8.64 13.65 6.35
CA LEU A 154 7.84 12.43 6.52
C LEU A 154 8.02 11.76 7.90
N GLN A 155 8.93 12.28 8.74
CA GLN A 155 9.20 11.76 10.09
C GLN A 155 9.58 10.26 10.09
N VAL A 156 10.26 9.80 9.05
CA VAL A 156 10.71 8.41 8.92
C VAL A 156 11.98 8.19 9.74
N ASP A 157 11.94 7.24 10.66
CA ASP A 157 13.13 6.74 11.36
C ASP A 157 13.97 5.85 10.44
N LEU A 158 14.97 6.44 9.79
CA LEU A 158 15.89 5.74 8.89
C LEU A 158 16.70 4.62 9.56
N THR A 159 16.79 4.56 10.90
CA THR A 159 17.49 3.45 11.57
C THR A 159 16.79 2.11 11.37
N GLN A 160 15.47 2.13 11.13
CA GLN A 160 14.67 0.94 10.80
C GLN A 160 14.87 0.45 9.36
N TRP A 161 15.58 1.21 8.54
CA TRP A 161 15.74 0.94 7.11
C TRP A 161 17.19 0.63 6.75
N ARG A 162 17.35 -0.19 5.72
CA ARG A 162 18.62 -0.54 5.10
C ARG A 162 18.59 -0.06 3.66
N PHE A 163 19.57 0.76 3.28
CA PHE A 163 19.77 1.15 1.90
C PHE A 163 20.13 -0.08 1.04
N ILE A 164 19.48 -0.20 -0.13
CA ILE A 164 19.65 -1.34 -1.05
C ILE A 164 20.34 -0.91 -2.33
N SER A 165 19.82 0.12 -3.00
CA SER A 165 20.36 0.56 -4.28
C SER A 165 20.00 2.00 -4.61
N ALA A 166 20.81 2.59 -5.49
CA ALA A 166 20.51 3.83 -6.18
C ALA A 166 20.46 3.54 -7.68
N THR A 167 19.48 4.09 -8.37
CA THR A 167 19.42 4.07 -9.83
C THR A 167 19.44 5.49 -10.34
N GLN A 168 20.38 5.78 -11.23
CA GLN A 168 20.53 7.07 -11.87
C GLN A 168 19.74 7.11 -13.18
N ASN A 169 18.98 8.18 -13.39
CA ASN A 169 18.30 8.46 -14.65
C ASN A 169 18.77 9.81 -15.21
N LYS A 170 19.46 9.78 -16.34
CA LYS A 170 20.02 10.98 -16.98
C LYS A 170 19.01 11.55 -17.97
N LEU A 171 18.48 12.72 -17.64
CA LEU A 171 17.58 13.50 -18.50
C LEU A 171 18.34 14.67 -19.16
N PRO A 172 17.78 15.34 -20.19
CA PRO A 172 18.49 16.39 -20.92
C PRO A 172 19.00 17.53 -20.02
N TYR A 173 18.17 17.98 -19.08
CA TYR A 173 18.45 19.16 -18.24
C TYR A 173 18.51 18.88 -16.74
N ARG A 174 18.48 17.61 -16.31
CA ARG A 174 18.61 17.21 -14.92
C ARG A 174 19.13 15.79 -14.75
N LEU A 175 19.45 15.42 -13.52
CA LEU A 175 19.89 14.08 -13.15
C LEU A 175 19.03 13.58 -12.00
N ASP A 176 18.21 12.57 -12.27
CA ASP A 176 17.27 12.01 -11.31
C ASP A 176 17.85 10.75 -10.67
N TYR A 177 17.48 10.51 -9.42
CA TYR A 177 17.91 9.34 -8.65
C TYR A 177 16.72 8.68 -7.98
N THR A 178 16.64 7.36 -8.12
CA THR A 178 15.73 6.51 -7.34
C THR A 178 16.54 5.78 -6.28
N PHE A 179 16.19 5.96 -5.02
CA PHE A 179 16.82 5.27 -3.89
C PHE A 179 15.87 4.23 -3.31
N VAL A 180 16.34 2.99 -3.18
CA VAL A 180 15.55 1.88 -2.65
C VAL A 180 16.07 1.52 -1.26
N TYR A 181 15.13 1.40 -0.33
CA TYR A 181 15.38 0.99 1.05
C TYR A 181 14.50 -0.21 1.41
N GLU A 182 15.00 -1.07 2.28
CA GLU A 182 14.28 -2.21 2.83
C GLU A 182 14.14 -2.05 4.35
N HIS A 183 12.96 -2.34 4.89
CA HIS A 183 12.76 -2.33 6.33
C HIS A 183 13.52 -3.51 6.95
N ARG A 184 14.32 -3.26 8.00
CA ARG A 184 15.20 -4.25 8.60
C ARG A 184 14.46 -5.45 9.20
N GLN A 185 13.24 -5.23 9.68
CA GLN A 185 12.46 -6.24 10.40
C GLN A 185 11.18 -6.67 9.68
N LYS A 186 10.67 -5.88 8.73
CA LYS A 186 9.37 -6.13 8.10
C LYS A 186 9.62 -6.76 6.74
N ARG A 187 9.61 -8.10 6.74
CA ARG A 187 9.75 -8.90 5.52
C ARG A 187 8.55 -9.81 5.41
N PHE A 188 7.92 -9.83 4.24
CA PHE A 188 6.76 -10.66 3.97
C PHE A 188 7.11 -11.65 2.85
N PRO A 189 7.01 -12.96 3.08
CA PRO A 189 6.61 -13.60 4.34
C PRO A 189 7.70 -13.42 5.41
N LEU A 190 7.30 -13.32 6.68
CA LEU A 190 8.26 -13.33 7.79
C LEU A 190 9.06 -14.63 7.66
N ALA A 191 10.39 -14.55 7.75
CA ALA A 191 11.24 -15.73 7.69
C ALA A 191 10.72 -16.73 8.72
N GLN A 192 10.12 -17.84 8.27
CA GLN A 192 9.59 -18.84 9.19
C GLN A 192 10.78 -19.30 10.05
N LYS A 193 10.69 -19.10 11.37
CA LYS A 193 11.59 -19.77 12.30
C LYS A 193 11.47 -21.26 11.97
N THR A 194 12.55 -21.84 11.46
CA THR A 194 12.64 -23.21 10.95
C THR A 194 11.74 -24.12 11.77
N ARG A 195 10.69 -24.70 11.16
CA ARG A 195 9.96 -25.80 11.81
C ARG A 195 11.02 -26.84 12.16
N GLN A 196 11.18 -27.13 13.44
CA GLN A 196 12.01 -28.25 13.87
C GLN A 196 11.58 -29.48 13.06
N PRO A 197 12.50 -30.26 12.48
CA PRO A 197 12.12 -31.53 11.91
C PRO A 197 11.57 -32.36 13.07
N PHE A 198 10.29 -32.75 12.97
CA PHE A 198 9.75 -33.82 13.79
C PHE A 198 10.61 -35.05 13.51
N GLY A 199 11.58 -35.30 14.39
CA GLY A 199 12.32 -36.55 14.42
C GLY A 199 11.38 -37.64 14.88
N PHE A 200 10.90 -38.46 13.93
CA PHE A 200 10.41 -39.79 14.27
C PHE A 200 11.63 -40.64 14.64
N GLY A 201 11.90 -40.76 15.93
CA GLY A 201 12.71 -41.85 16.45
C GLY A 201 11.85 -43.11 16.48
N CYS A 202 12.17 -44.08 15.62
CA CYS A 202 11.70 -45.44 15.78
C CYS A 202 12.44 -46.08 16.96
N GLY A 203 11.67 -46.52 17.96
CA GLY A 203 12.04 -47.52 18.96
C GLY A 203 11.00 -48.63 18.93
#